data_AF-A0A535F4K9-F1
#
_entry.id   AF-A0A535F4K9-F1
#
_cell.length_a   1.000
_cell.length_b   1.000
_cell.length_c   1.000
_cell.angle_alpha   90.00
_cell.angle_beta   90.00
_cell.angle_gamma   90.00
#
_symmetry.space_group_name_H-M   'P 1'
#
loop_
_entity.id
_entity.type
_entity.pdbx_description
1 polymer ?
#
loop_
_entity_poly.entity_id
_entity_poly.type
_entity_poly.pdbx_seq_one_letter_code
_entity_poly.pdbx_strand_id
1 'polypeptide(L)'
;MIWFVTEALDIDLRKVKEIYIDATYGVSKSNTHLYALIAEELGYGVPLGFMLVEIHEKEDTRKDKHRGEAKACNRNFYLLAKEFGIGKVFVHTDKDFSEISAAQVYIPLSLF
;
A
#
# COMPACT_ATOMS: atom_id res chain seq x y z
N MET A 1 -7.01 0.20 -10.04
CA MET A 1 -7.30 -1.25 -10.01
C MET A 1 -6.53 -1.88 -8.86
N ILE A 2 -7.17 -2.71 -8.03
CA ILE A 2 -6.54 -3.40 -6.89
C ILE A 2 -6.77 -4.90 -7.07
N TRP A 3 -5.75 -5.71 -6.81
CA TRP A 3 -5.88 -7.17 -6.79
C TRP A 3 -4.93 -7.79 -5.76
N PHE A 4 -5.38 -8.87 -5.13
CA PHE A 4 -4.61 -9.64 -4.15
C PHE A 4 -4.19 -10.98 -4.77
N VAL A 5 -3.02 -11.48 -4.39
CA VAL A 5 -2.42 -12.72 -4.93
C VAL A 5 -2.24 -13.79 -3.85
N THR A 6 -2.91 -13.62 -2.71
CA THR A 6 -2.74 -14.45 -1.50
C THR A 6 -3.16 -15.90 -1.70
N GLU A 7 -4.21 -16.15 -2.49
CA GLU A 7 -4.67 -17.51 -2.79
C GLU A 7 -3.62 -18.29 -3.61
N ALA A 8 -2.98 -17.63 -4.58
CA ALA A 8 -1.96 -18.26 -5.42
C ALA A 8 -0.69 -18.63 -4.64
N LEU A 9 -0.50 -18.03 -3.46
CA LEU A 9 0.69 -18.19 -2.62
C LEU A 9 0.40 -18.90 -1.28
N ASP A 10 -0.84 -19.35 -1.06
CA ASP A 10 -1.30 -20.02 0.16
C ASP A 10 -0.97 -19.25 1.47
N ILE A 11 -1.15 -17.93 1.45
CA ILE A 11 -0.80 -17.05 2.57
C ILE A 11 -1.99 -16.90 3.52
N ASP A 12 -1.81 -17.25 4.80
CA ASP A 12 -2.76 -16.89 5.86
C ASP A 12 -2.51 -15.44 6.33
N LEU A 13 -3.28 -14.50 5.77
CA LEU A 13 -3.19 -13.08 6.07
C LEU A 13 -3.26 -12.72 7.56
N ARG A 14 -3.90 -13.57 8.38
CA ARG A 14 -4.02 -13.34 9.83
C ARG A 14 -2.72 -13.60 10.58
N LYS A 15 -1.77 -14.32 9.96
CA LYS A 15 -0.44 -14.61 10.54
C LYS A 15 0.58 -13.54 10.21
N VAL A 16 0.34 -12.73 9.17
CA VAL A 16 1.22 -11.62 8.77
C VAL A 16 1.48 -10.69 9.96
N LYS A 17 2.75 -10.38 10.21
CA LYS A 17 3.20 -9.50 11.29
C LYS A 17 3.73 -8.18 10.81
N GLU A 18 4.28 -8.14 9.61
CA GLU A 18 4.89 -6.95 9.02
C GLU A 18 4.46 -6.82 7.57
N ILE A 19 4.21 -5.58 7.15
CA ILE A 19 3.91 -5.24 5.76
C ILE A 19 4.72 -4.03 5.29
N TYR A 20 5.00 -4.03 4.00
CA TYR A 20 5.75 -3.01 3.28
C TYR A 20 4.88 -2.55 2.13
N ILE A 21 4.89 -1.24 1.86
CA ILE A 21 4.42 -0.72 0.60
C ILE A 21 5.59 -0.09 -0.14
N ASP A 22 5.63 -0.34 -1.44
CA ASP A 22 6.57 0.30 -2.35
C ASP A 22 5.86 0.66 -3.66
N ALA A 23 6.37 1.68 -4.34
CA ALA A 23 5.80 2.24 -5.55
C ALA A 23 6.82 2.27 -6.69
N THR A 24 6.43 1.75 -7.84
CA THR A 24 7.15 1.94 -9.11
C THR A 24 6.40 2.89 -10.02
N TYR A 25 7.14 3.87 -10.55
CA TYR A 25 6.64 4.91 -11.45
C TYR A 25 7.08 4.68 -12.89
N GLY A 26 6.40 5.33 -13.85
CA GLY A 26 6.79 5.25 -15.27
C GLY A 26 6.56 3.88 -15.91
N VAL A 27 5.65 3.08 -15.33
CA VAL A 27 5.32 1.72 -15.78
C VAL A 27 4.48 1.69 -17.07
N SER A 28 3.94 2.84 -17.50
CA SER A 28 3.18 2.97 -18.74
C SER A 28 3.40 4.34 -19.40
N LYS A 29 2.87 4.50 -20.62
CA LYS A 29 2.83 5.80 -21.32
C LYS A 29 1.88 6.80 -20.65
N SER A 30 0.93 6.30 -19.87
CA SER A 30 0.03 7.11 -19.06
C SER A 30 0.69 7.40 -17.71
N ASN A 31 0.25 8.44 -17.02
CA ASN A 31 0.76 8.81 -15.70
C ASN A 31 0.25 7.84 -14.61
N THR A 32 0.75 6.61 -14.62
CA THR A 32 0.30 5.53 -13.74
C THR A 32 1.37 5.12 -12.74
N HIS A 33 0.96 4.84 -11.52
CA HIS A 33 1.79 4.31 -10.45
C HIS A 33 1.37 2.88 -10.14
N LEU A 34 2.35 1.99 -9.97
CA LEU A 34 2.12 0.64 -9.47
C LEU A 34 2.62 0.53 -8.05
N TYR A 35 1.71 0.27 -7.12
CA TYR A 35 2.03 -0.01 -5.72
C TYR A 35 1.98 -1.51 -5.46
N ALA A 36 2.89 -2.01 -4.64
CA ALA A 36 2.91 -3.38 -4.15
C ALA A 36 2.77 -3.40 -2.62
N LEU A 37 1.89 -4.24 -2.09
CA LEU A 37 1.82 -4.57 -0.68
C LEU A 37 2.51 -5.92 -0.47
N ILE A 38 3.51 -5.94 0.39
CA ILE A 38 4.42 -7.07 0.59
C ILE A 38 4.44 -7.42 2.07
N ALA A 39 4.33 -8.70 2.44
CA ALA A 39 4.61 -9.18 3.79
C ALA A 39 6.08 -9.59 3.92
N GLU A 40 6.61 -9.55 5.14
CA GLU A 40 7.78 -10.37 5.48
C GLU A 40 7.32 -11.75 5.97
N GLU A 41 7.99 -12.79 5.48
CA GLU A 41 7.89 -14.15 5.99
C GLU A 41 9.28 -14.80 5.94
N LEU A 42 9.77 -15.29 7.08
CA LEU A 42 11.04 -16.02 7.21
C LEU A 42 12.25 -15.32 6.54
N GLY A 43 12.28 -13.99 6.57
CA GLY A 43 13.34 -13.15 6.01
C GLY A 43 13.21 -12.84 4.52
N TYR A 44 12.13 -13.26 3.85
CA TYR A 44 11.85 -12.92 2.46
C TYR A 44 10.56 -12.11 2.31
N GLY A 45 10.50 -11.31 1.24
CA GLY A 45 9.31 -10.54 0.87
C GLY A 45 8.32 -11.41 0.10
N VAL A 46 7.07 -11.42 0.55
CA VAL A 46 5.97 -12.14 -0.10
C VAL A 46 4.93 -11.15 -0.60
N PRO A 47 4.65 -11.07 -1.91
CA PRO A 47 3.64 -10.13 -2.40
C PRO A 47 2.25 -10.56 -1.92
N LEU A 48 1.50 -9.63 -1.34
CA LEU A 48 0.13 -9.84 -0.90
C LEU A 48 -0.86 -9.32 -1.94
N GLY A 49 -0.54 -8.19 -2.54
CA GLY A 49 -1.40 -7.57 -3.54
C GLY A 49 -0.74 -6.38 -4.20
N PHE A 50 -1.42 -5.86 -5.20
CA PHE A 50 -0.95 -4.75 -6.01
C PHE A 50 -2.09 -3.77 -6.28
N MET A 51 -1.70 -2.53 -6.52
CA MET A 51 -2.61 -1.47 -6.91
C MET A 51 -2.01 -0.66 -8.05
N LEU A 52 -2.73 -0.61 -9.17
CA LEU A 52 -2.42 0.29 -10.28
C LEU A 52 -3.31 1.53 -10.15
N VAL A 53 -2.68 2.70 -10.03
CA VAL A 53 -3.34 4.00 -9.91
C VAL A 53 -2.99 4.84 -11.13
N GLU A 54 -3.99 5.46 -11.74
CA GLU A 54 -3.78 6.53 -12.71
C GLU A 54 -3.86 7.86 -11.96
N ILE A 55 -2.83 8.69 -12.12
CA ILE A 55 -2.75 10.01 -11.50
C ILE A 55 -3.09 11.05 -12.57
N HIS A 56 -4.20 11.75 -12.38
CA HIS A 56 -4.63 12.75 -13.34
C HIS A 56 -3.68 13.95 -13.36
N GLU A 57 -3.52 14.58 -14.52
CA GLU A 57 -2.58 15.70 -14.76
C GLU A 57 -2.77 16.90 -13.80
N LYS A 58 -3.93 16.98 -13.14
CA LYS A 58 -4.27 18.03 -12.19
C LYS A 58 -3.65 17.84 -10.80
N GLU A 59 -3.12 16.65 -10.49
CA GLU A 59 -2.42 16.41 -9.22
C GLU A 59 -0.95 16.86 -9.32
N ASP A 60 -0.56 17.85 -8.51
CA ASP A 60 0.85 18.24 -8.36
C ASP A 60 1.58 17.24 -7.48
N THR A 61 2.20 16.25 -8.11
CA THR A 61 3.00 15.22 -7.45
C THR A 61 4.39 15.70 -7.02
N ARG A 62 4.79 16.94 -7.37
CA ARG A 62 6.17 17.46 -7.17
C ARG A 62 6.32 18.33 -5.92
N LYS A 63 5.33 19.19 -5.62
CA LYS A 63 5.38 20.11 -4.45
C LYS A 63 4.73 19.53 -3.19
N ASP A 64 3.67 18.75 -3.35
CA ASP A 64 2.90 18.13 -2.27
C ASP A 64 2.78 16.62 -2.54
N LYS A 65 3.95 15.94 -2.56
CA LYS A 65 4.10 14.51 -2.89
C LYS A 65 2.87 13.69 -2.52
N HIS A 66 2.08 13.35 -3.54
CA HIS A 66 1.00 12.36 -3.47
C HIS A 66 -0.08 12.62 -2.42
N ARG A 67 -0.38 13.88 -2.08
CA ARG A 67 -1.43 14.23 -1.08
C ARG A 67 -2.87 14.12 -1.62
N GLY A 68 -3.04 13.86 -2.92
CA GLY A 68 -4.33 13.79 -3.61
C GLY A 68 -4.82 12.36 -3.85
N GLU A 69 -4.91 11.96 -5.10
CA GLU A 69 -5.50 10.69 -5.55
C GLU A 69 -4.68 9.50 -5.04
N ALA A 70 -3.36 9.62 -5.09
CA ALA A 70 -2.45 8.60 -4.57
C ALA A 70 -2.66 8.34 -3.07
N LYS A 71 -2.85 9.40 -2.26
CA LYS A 71 -3.20 9.28 -0.83
C LYS A 71 -4.49 8.50 -0.64
N ALA A 72 -5.55 8.90 -1.34
CA ALA A 72 -6.86 8.26 -1.21
C ALA A 72 -6.82 6.79 -1.64
N CYS A 73 -6.16 6.50 -2.75
CA CYS A 73 -5.98 5.14 -3.25
C CYS A 73 -5.18 4.27 -2.28
N ASN A 74 -4.04 4.75 -1.77
CA ASN A 74 -3.23 4.01 -0.80
C ASN A 74 -3.99 3.71 0.49
N ARG A 75 -4.75 4.68 1.00
CA ARG A 75 -5.62 4.46 2.18
C ARG A 75 -6.68 3.38 1.90
N ASN A 76 -7.33 3.41 0.74
CA ASN A 76 -8.32 2.41 0.35
C ASN A 76 -7.68 1.02 0.18
N PHE A 77 -6.46 0.96 -0.36
CA PHE A 77 -5.72 -0.30 -0.51
C PHE A 77 -5.42 -0.95 0.85
N TYR A 78 -5.01 -0.14 1.83
CA TYR A 78 -4.77 -0.60 3.20
C TYR A 78 -6.07 -0.98 3.94
N LEU A 79 -7.18 -0.28 3.68
CA LEU A 79 -8.49 -0.65 4.23
C LEU A 79 -8.95 -2.01 3.72
N LEU A 80 -8.82 -2.27 2.41
CA LEU A 80 -9.14 -3.57 1.81
C LEU A 80 -8.24 -4.68 2.37
N ALA A 81 -6.94 -4.43 2.48
CA ALA A 81 -5.99 -5.35 3.11
C ALA A 81 -6.43 -5.73 4.55
N LYS A 82 -6.92 -4.76 5.31
CA LYS A 82 -7.43 -4.96 6.67
C LYS A 82 -8.71 -5.78 6.70
N GLU A 83 -9.63 -5.50 5.77
CA GLU A 83 -10.87 -6.26 5.59
C GLU A 83 -10.60 -7.72 5.22
N PHE A 84 -9.52 -7.99 4.45
CA PHE A 84 -9.07 -9.35 4.13
C PHE A 84 -8.32 -10.05 5.28
N GLY A 85 -8.16 -9.40 6.44
CA GLY A 85 -7.69 -10.04 7.66
C GLY A 85 -6.23 -9.72 8.05
N ILE A 86 -5.55 -8.84 7.32
CA ILE A 86 -4.29 -8.26 7.79
C ILE A 86 -4.63 -7.40 9.02
N GLY A 87 -4.20 -7.83 10.20
CA GLY A 87 -4.64 -7.28 11.48
C GLY A 87 -3.67 -6.26 12.07
N LYS A 88 -3.25 -6.50 13.32
CA LYS A 88 -2.19 -5.73 13.96
C LYS A 88 -0.85 -6.10 13.34
N VAL A 89 -0.28 -5.18 12.58
CA VAL A 89 0.98 -5.37 11.85
C VAL A 89 1.90 -4.18 12.06
N PHE A 90 3.21 -4.41 11.96
CA PHE A 90 4.18 -3.35 11.75
C PHE A 90 4.14 -2.91 10.28
N VAL A 91 4.08 -1.61 10.05
CA VAL A 91 4.01 -1.05 8.70
C VAL A 91 5.31 -0.33 8.40
N HIS A 92 5.92 -0.72 7.29
CA HIS A 92 7.09 -0.07 6.71
C HIS A 92 6.64 0.76 5.49
N THR A 93 7.08 2.00 5.43
CA THR A 93 6.78 2.93 4.33
C THR A 93 8.03 3.69 3.94
N ASP A 94 8.12 4.15 2.70
CA ASP A 94 9.07 5.19 2.34
C ASP A 94 8.65 6.54 2.97
N LYS A 95 9.49 7.56 2.85
CA LYS A 95 9.22 8.95 3.26
C LYS A 95 8.29 9.63 2.23
N ASP A 96 7.16 8.99 1.95
CA ASP A 96 6.08 9.48 1.09
C ASP A 96 4.78 9.72 1.87
N PHE A 97 4.10 10.82 1.59
CA PHE A 97 2.90 11.19 2.35
C PHE A 97 1.73 10.23 2.10
N SER A 98 1.60 9.69 0.89
CA SER A 98 0.51 8.76 0.57
C SER A 98 0.65 7.46 1.34
N GLU A 99 1.86 6.92 1.42
CA GLU A 99 2.16 5.68 2.14
C GLU A 99 2.04 5.87 3.66
N ILE A 100 2.60 6.95 4.21
CA ILE A 100 2.46 7.31 5.64
C ILE A 100 0.98 7.43 6.01
N SER A 101 0.16 8.04 5.15
CA SER A 101 -1.28 8.19 5.42
C SER A 101 -2.04 6.86 5.39
N ALA A 102 -1.55 5.87 4.63
CA ALA A 102 -2.12 4.54 4.55
C ALA A 102 -1.74 3.70 5.77
N ALA A 103 -0.50 3.83 6.27
CA ALA A 103 -0.05 3.19 7.51
C ALA A 103 -0.96 3.54 8.72
N GLN A 104 -1.54 4.74 8.74
CA GLN A 104 -2.50 5.17 9.77
C GLN A 104 -3.78 4.32 9.84
N VAL A 105 -4.06 3.45 8.86
CA VAL A 105 -5.15 2.46 8.92
C VAL A 105 -4.90 1.39 10.00
N TYR A 106 -3.63 1.09 10.28
CA TYR A 106 -3.20 0.09 11.25
C TYR A 106 -2.69 0.68 12.57
N ILE A 107 -2.28 1.96 12.56
CA ILE A 107 -1.78 2.64 13.75
C ILE A 107 -2.96 3.17 14.60
N PRO A 108 -3.07 2.82 15.89
CA PRO A 108 -4.10 3.38 16.77
C PRO A 108 -3.94 4.90 16.92
N LEU A 109 -5.01 5.65 16.68
CA LEU A 109 -5.05 7.12 16.85
C LEU A 109 -4.85 7.57 18.31
N SER A 110 -4.91 6.67 19.29
CA SER A 110 -4.79 6.97 20.72
C SER A 110 -3.35 7.19 21.21
N LEU A 111 -2.37 7.27 20.31
CA LEU A 111 -0.94 7.44 20.63
C LEU A 111 -0.42 8.86 20.31
N PHE A 112 -1.30 9.80 19.96
CA PHE A 112 -0.98 11.21 19.69
C PHE A 112 -1.93 12.14 20.44
#